data_AF-A0A964ABC7-F1
#
_entry.id   AF-A0A964ABC7-F1
#
_cell.length_a   1.000
_cell.length_b   1.000
_cell.length_c   1.000
_cell.angle_alpha   90.00
_cell.angle_beta   90.00
_cell.angle_gamma   90.00
#
_symmetry.space_group_name_H-M   'P 1'
#
loop_
_entity.id
_entity.type
_entity.pdbx_description
1 polymer ?
#
loop_
_entity_poly.entity_id
_entity_poly.type
_entity_poly.pdbx_seq_one_letter_code
_entity_poly.pdbx_strand_id
1 'polypeptide(L)'
;MTCTDEVRLASALPDPVHRPDREGEWLELRSDAPVPLWLDGWTLRSGRARLALDGLAIGPGASLCLDSAGPGTGRVQLRNHDGSVALVDPCGVTRSSLRWAEARPGVVIRADPPWPGDAVVPARRALGGDGGGCGQT
;
A
#
# COMPACT_ATOMS: atom_id res chain seq x y z
N MET A 1 11.25 4.24 16.67
CA MET A 1 10.23 4.84 15.79
C MET A 1 10.95 5.79 14.85
N THR A 2 10.89 5.52 13.54
CA THR A 2 11.66 6.28 12.52
C THR A 2 10.68 6.98 11.59
N CYS A 3 10.84 8.29 11.43
CA CYS A 3 10.11 9.09 10.46
C CYS A 3 10.92 9.16 9.17
N THR A 4 10.41 8.56 8.10
CA THR A 4 11.11 8.46 6.81
C THR A 4 10.09 8.53 5.68
N ASP A 5 10.54 8.86 4.49
CA ASP A 5 9.80 8.79 3.22
C ASP A 5 10.07 7.52 2.42
N GLU A 6 10.86 6.58 2.97
CA GLU A 6 11.24 5.34 2.30
C GLU A 6 10.10 4.31 2.19
N VAL A 7 8.95 4.52 2.85
CA VAL A 7 7.77 3.66 2.71
C VAL A 7 6.61 4.46 2.11
N ARG A 8 5.95 3.87 1.11
CA ARG A 8 4.83 4.49 0.39
C ARG A 8 3.70 3.52 0.09
N LEU A 9 2.52 4.05 -0.16
CA LEU A 9 1.43 3.36 -0.84
C LEU A 9 1.81 3.13 -2.31
N ALA A 10 1.84 1.88 -2.73
CA ALA A 10 2.11 1.50 -4.11
C ALA A 10 0.81 1.29 -4.88
N SER A 11 -0.14 0.57 -4.28
CA SER A 11 -1.41 0.26 -4.93
C SER A 11 -2.55 -0.02 -3.95
N ALA A 12 -3.78 0.03 -4.47
CA ALA A 12 -5.03 -0.25 -3.75
C ALA A 12 -6.06 -0.93 -4.66
N LEU A 13 -6.81 -1.88 -4.13
CA LEU A 13 -8.04 -2.40 -4.74
C LEU A 13 -9.24 -2.09 -3.84
N PRO A 14 -10.01 -1.03 -4.11
CA PRO A 14 -11.20 -0.71 -3.32
C PRO A 14 -12.41 -1.59 -3.64
N ASP A 15 -12.59 -1.97 -4.90
CA ASP A 15 -13.82 -2.63 -5.37
C ASP A 15 -13.47 -4.02 -5.96
N PRO A 16 -13.39 -5.08 -5.14
CA PRO A 16 -13.08 -6.44 -5.61
C PRO A 16 -14.26 -7.10 -6.35
N VAL A 17 -13.98 -7.84 -7.43
CA VAL A 17 -15.03 -8.52 -8.24
C VAL A 17 -15.51 -9.85 -7.64
N HIS A 18 -14.60 -10.60 -7.01
CA HIS A 18 -14.82 -12.02 -6.67
C HIS A 18 -15.00 -12.29 -5.17
N ARG A 19 -14.87 -11.24 -4.35
CA ARG A 19 -14.98 -11.29 -2.89
C ARG A 19 -15.80 -10.08 -2.46
N PRO A 20 -16.60 -10.15 -1.39
CA PRO A 20 -17.15 -8.95 -0.78
C PRO A 20 -16.04 -7.95 -0.43
N ASP A 21 -16.29 -6.65 -0.47
CA ASP A 21 -15.31 -5.59 -0.13
C ASP A 21 -14.61 -5.88 1.22
N ARG A 22 -15.40 -6.34 2.19
CA ARG A 22 -14.91 -6.74 3.53
C ARG A 22 -13.83 -7.83 3.51
N GLU A 23 -13.69 -8.56 2.42
CA GLU A 23 -12.78 -9.69 2.26
C GLU A 23 -11.76 -9.49 1.13
N GLY A 24 -12.12 -8.71 0.11
CA GLY A 24 -11.32 -8.52 -1.10
C GLY A 24 -10.62 -7.18 -1.25
N GLU A 25 -10.91 -6.20 -0.39
CA GLU A 25 -10.16 -4.95 -0.35
C GLU A 25 -8.73 -5.19 0.11
N TRP A 26 -7.78 -4.55 -0.57
CA TRP A 26 -6.38 -4.62 -0.18
C TRP A 26 -5.60 -3.36 -0.54
N LEU A 27 -4.49 -3.17 0.17
CA LEU A 27 -3.50 -2.13 -0.04
C LEU A 27 -2.11 -2.75 -0.12
N GLU A 28 -1.25 -2.15 -0.93
CA GLU A 28 0.16 -2.50 -1.01
C GLU A 28 1.02 -1.33 -0.54
N LEU A 29 1.90 -1.59 0.42
CA LEU A 29 3.01 -0.71 0.75
C LEU A 29 4.27 -1.19 0.06
N ARG A 30 5.15 -0.25 -0.32
CA ARG A 30 6.48 -0.55 -0.85
C ARG A 30 7.54 0.21 -0.07
N SER A 31 8.63 -0.48 0.25
CA SER A 31 9.82 0.10 0.86
C SER A 31 10.91 0.32 -0.18
N ASP A 32 11.49 1.51 -0.21
CA ASP A 32 12.74 1.81 -0.91
C ASP A 32 13.94 1.83 0.06
N ALA A 33 13.73 1.51 1.34
CA ALA A 33 14.80 1.50 2.32
C ALA A 33 15.84 0.42 1.96
N PRO A 34 17.14 0.68 2.17
CA PRO A 34 18.20 -0.31 1.95
C PRO A 34 18.27 -1.37 3.06
N VAL A 35 17.49 -1.21 4.14
CA VAL A 35 17.42 -2.10 5.29
C VAL A 35 15.96 -2.37 5.69
N PRO A 36 15.66 -3.46 6.42
CA PRO A 36 14.32 -3.70 6.95
C PRO A 36 13.82 -2.54 7.80
N LEU A 37 12.55 -2.19 7.65
CA LEU A 37 11.90 -1.11 8.39
C LEU A 37 10.72 -1.65 9.20
N TRP A 38 10.73 -1.35 10.51
CA TRP A 38 9.61 -1.60 11.40
C TRP A 38 8.59 -0.46 11.30
N LEU A 39 7.31 -0.83 11.16
CA LEU A 39 6.20 0.09 10.93
C LEU A 39 5.53 0.57 12.23
N ASP A 40 6.20 0.43 13.38
CA ASP A 40 5.71 0.95 14.66
C ASP A 40 5.49 2.46 14.62
N GLY A 41 4.28 2.88 15.01
CA GLY A 41 3.79 4.26 14.95
C GLY A 41 3.28 4.70 13.57
N TRP A 42 3.48 3.92 12.50
CA TRP A 42 2.90 4.22 11.19
C TRP A 42 1.42 3.90 11.17
N THR A 43 0.65 4.72 10.45
CA THR A 43 -0.80 4.52 10.32
C THR A 43 -1.33 4.75 8.91
N LEU A 44 -2.32 3.96 8.52
CA LEU A 44 -3.15 4.22 7.35
C LEU A 44 -4.41 4.98 7.75
N ARG A 45 -4.81 5.94 6.91
CA ARG A 45 -6.02 6.75 7.13
C ARG A 45 -6.91 6.68 5.89
N SER A 46 -8.15 6.25 6.05
CA SER A 46 -9.19 6.21 5.01
C SER A 46 -10.50 6.79 5.57
N GLY A 47 -10.88 8.00 5.14
CA GLY A 47 -12.01 8.71 5.72
C GLY A 47 -11.86 8.89 7.24
N ARG A 48 -12.77 8.28 8.02
CA ARG A 48 -12.71 8.26 9.51
C ARG A 48 -11.95 7.07 10.07
N ALA A 49 -11.62 6.08 9.25
CA ALA A 49 -10.90 4.89 9.68
C ALA A 49 -9.40 5.19 9.82
N ARG A 50 -8.80 4.58 10.83
CA ARG A 50 -7.36 4.59 11.09
C ARG A 50 -6.91 3.16 11.40
N LEU A 51 -5.91 2.67 10.69
CA LEU A 51 -5.25 1.40 10.98
C LEU A 51 -3.82 1.67 11.44
N ALA A 52 -3.46 1.10 12.59
CA ALA A 52 -2.08 1.10 13.07
C ALA A 52 -1.32 -0.10 12.51
N LEU A 53 -0.05 0.11 12.16
CA LEU A 53 0.83 -0.90 11.55
C LEU A 53 1.88 -1.44 12.53
N ASP A 54 1.65 -1.25 13.83
CA ASP A 54 2.58 -1.68 14.89
C ASP A 54 2.84 -3.20 14.83
N GLY A 55 4.09 -3.58 15.06
CA GLY A 55 4.55 -4.97 14.96
C GLY A 55 4.73 -5.51 13.54
N LEU A 56 4.44 -4.71 12.50
CA LEU A 56 4.73 -5.08 11.11
C LEU A 56 6.12 -4.61 10.70
N ALA A 57 6.74 -5.35 9.79
CA ALA A 57 8.00 -4.98 9.16
C ALA A 57 7.92 -5.15 7.65
N ILE A 58 8.63 -4.28 6.93
CA ILE A 58 8.81 -4.36 5.48
C ILE A 58 10.30 -4.51 5.18
N GLY A 59 10.65 -5.51 4.36
CA GLY A 59 12.02 -5.76 3.97
C GLY A 59 12.58 -4.68 3.02
N PRO A 60 13.89 -4.66 2.80
CA PRO A 60 14.51 -3.73 1.86
C PRO A 60 14.02 -3.98 0.44
N GLY A 61 13.54 -2.94 -0.25
CA GLY A 61 12.98 -3.07 -1.60
C GLY A 61 11.68 -3.88 -1.70
N ALA A 62 11.12 -4.34 -0.57
CA ALA A 62 10.00 -5.28 -0.55
C ALA A 62 8.65 -4.57 -0.62
N SER A 63 7.61 -5.33 -0.96
CA SER A 63 6.20 -4.94 -0.80
C SER A 63 5.59 -5.63 0.43
N LEU A 64 4.64 -4.96 1.08
CA LEU A 64 3.79 -5.50 2.13
C LEU A 64 2.32 -5.36 1.73
N CYS A 65 1.63 -6.49 1.62
CA CYS A 65 0.20 -6.55 1.36
C CYS A 65 -0.59 -6.46 2.66
N LEU A 66 -1.58 -5.58 2.68
CA LEU A 66 -2.51 -5.37 3.77
C LEU A 66 -3.91 -5.64 3.25
N ASP A 67 -4.47 -6.78 3.65
CA ASP A 67 -5.82 -7.20 3.31
C ASP A 67 -6.56 -7.69 4.57
N SER A 68 -7.78 -8.19 4.40
CA SER A 68 -8.60 -8.67 5.51
C SER A 68 -8.09 -9.93 6.22
N ALA A 69 -7.16 -10.68 5.60
CA ALA A 69 -6.58 -11.94 6.08
C ALA A 69 -5.08 -11.83 6.42
N GLY A 70 -4.45 -10.72 6.06
CA GLY A 70 -3.02 -10.46 6.20
C GLY A 70 -2.59 -9.97 7.59
N PRO A 71 -1.28 -9.72 7.77
CA PRO A 71 -0.73 -9.31 9.06
C PRO A 71 -1.17 -7.88 9.42
N GLY A 72 -1.45 -7.63 10.70
CA GLY A 72 -1.96 -6.34 11.18
C GLY A 72 -3.48 -6.24 11.10
N THR A 73 -4.17 -7.16 11.78
CA THR A 73 -5.64 -7.33 11.74
C THR A 73 -6.40 -6.10 12.24
N GLY A 74 -6.62 -5.16 11.32
CA GLY A 74 -7.58 -4.08 11.42
C GLY A 74 -7.94 -3.61 10.02
N ARG A 75 -9.22 -3.26 9.81
CA ARG A 75 -9.75 -3.01 8.47
C ARG A 75 -9.46 -1.57 8.06
N VAL A 76 -8.70 -1.36 6.99
CA VAL A 76 -8.85 -0.13 6.19
C VAL A 76 -9.98 -0.40 5.22
N GLN A 77 -11.19 0.02 5.58
CA GLN A 77 -12.29 0.06 4.62
C GLN A 77 -11.97 1.12 3.58
N LEU A 78 -11.89 0.69 2.33
CA LEU A 78 -11.79 1.59 1.21
C LEU A 78 -13.21 2.00 0.83
N ARG A 79 -13.34 3.15 0.17
CA ARG A 79 -14.65 3.63 -0.30
C ARG A 79 -14.68 3.47 -1.80
N ASN A 80 -15.76 2.95 -2.35
CA ASN A 80 -15.88 2.83 -3.80
C ASN A 80 -16.09 4.20 -4.47
N HIS A 81 -16.61 5.20 -3.74
CA HIS A 81 -16.79 6.56 -4.24
C HIS A 81 -16.10 7.58 -3.33
N ASP A 82 -15.52 8.62 -3.95
CA ASP A 82 -14.78 9.69 -3.29
C ASP A 82 -13.76 9.14 -2.28
N GLY A 83 -13.04 8.10 -2.70
CA GLY A 83 -12.15 7.33 -1.84
C GLY A 83 -10.75 7.92 -1.79
N SER A 84 -10.13 7.78 -0.62
CA SER A 84 -8.73 8.12 -0.43
C SER A 84 -8.13 7.30 0.70
N VAL A 85 -6.87 6.91 0.54
CA VAL A 85 -6.06 6.37 1.62
C VAL A 85 -4.75 7.17 1.72
N ALA A 86 -4.32 7.45 2.94
CA ALA A 86 -3.05 8.12 3.22
C ALA A 86 -2.20 7.29 4.18
N LEU A 87 -0.90 7.18 3.88
CA LEU A 87 0.10 6.63 4.77
C LEU A 87 0.73 7.75 5.57
N VAL A 88 0.67 7.63 6.89
CA VAL A 88 1.18 8.62 7.85
C VAL A 88 2.28 7.98 8.68
N ASP A 89 3.43 8.65 8.74
CA ASP A 89 4.59 8.17 9.50
C ASP A 89 4.42 8.42 11.03
N PRO A 90 5.36 7.94 11.86
CA PRO A 90 5.30 8.14 13.31
C PRO A 90 5.40 9.61 13.76
N CYS A 91 5.87 10.51 12.90
CA CYS A 91 5.91 11.95 13.14
C CYS A 91 4.59 12.64 12.80
N GLY A 92 3.59 11.91 12.29
CA GLY A 92 2.32 12.47 11.84
C GLY A 92 2.38 13.07 10.44
N VAL A 93 3.46 12.88 9.69
CA VAL A 93 3.62 13.39 8.32
C VAL A 93 2.98 12.41 7.35
N THR A 94 2.12 12.91 6.46
CA THR A 94 1.58 12.10 5.36
C THR A 94 2.67 11.91 4.31
N ARG A 95 3.11 10.66 4.11
CA ARG A 95 4.19 10.32 3.16
C ARG A 95 3.70 10.04 1.76
N SER A 96 2.53 9.42 1.64
CA SER A 96 1.91 9.14 0.35
C SER A 96 0.39 9.02 0.51
N SER A 97 -0.32 9.19 -0.61
CA SER A 97 -1.76 8.97 -0.66
C SER A 97 -2.20 8.48 -2.02
N LEU A 98 -3.23 7.65 -2.05
CA LEU A 98 -3.99 7.30 -3.25
C LEU A 98 -5.37 7.93 -3.14
N ARG A 99 -5.91 8.41 -4.27
CA ARG A 99 -7.23 9.04 -4.36
C ARG A 99 -7.93 8.59 -5.63
N TRP A 100 -9.25 8.44 -5.55
CA TRP A 100 -10.10 8.08 -6.68
C TRP A 100 -11.49 8.68 -6.51
N ALA A 101 -12.09 9.11 -7.63
CA ALA A 101 -13.47 9.57 -7.64
C ALA A 101 -14.43 8.38 -7.57
N GLU A 102 -14.14 7.33 -8.35
CA GLU A 102 -14.93 6.10 -8.42
C GLU A 102 -13.99 4.92 -8.65
N ALA A 103 -14.07 3.92 -7.77
CA ALA A 103 -13.42 2.63 -7.93
C ALA A 103 -14.27 1.81 -8.89
N ARG A 104 -13.61 1.23 -9.89
CA ARG A 104 -14.26 0.29 -10.81
C ARG A 104 -14.01 -1.13 -10.31
N PRO A 105 -14.98 -2.05 -10.44
CA PRO A 105 -14.80 -3.43 -10.02
C PRO A 105 -13.55 -4.06 -10.64
N GLY A 106 -12.66 -4.56 -9.80
CA GLY A 106 -11.42 -5.25 -10.16
C GLY A 106 -10.27 -4.33 -10.58
N VAL A 107 -10.47 -3.02 -10.57
CA VAL A 107 -9.44 -2.07 -11.03
C VAL A 107 -8.54 -1.67 -9.87
N VAL A 108 -7.26 -2.00 -10.02
CA VAL A 108 -6.21 -1.59 -9.09
C VAL A 108 -5.82 -0.14 -9.38
N ILE A 109 -5.89 0.68 -8.34
CA ILE A 109 -5.39 2.05 -8.33
C ILE A 109 -3.90 1.99 -8.01
N ARG A 110 -3.08 2.66 -8.80
CA ARG A 110 -1.63 2.70 -8.63
C ARG A 110 -1.17 4.12 -8.36
N ALA A 111 -0.10 4.25 -7.58
CA ALA A 111 0.60 5.52 -7.47
C ALA A 111 1.21 5.90 -8.83
N ASP A 112 1.04 7.16 -9.27
CA ASP A 112 1.66 7.65 -10.50
C ASP A 112 3.20 7.63 -10.39
N PRO A 113 3.94 7.11 -11.38
CA PRO A 113 5.40 7.17 -11.43
C PRO A 113 5.92 8.49 -12.06
N PRO A 114 7.22 8.83 -11.89
CA PRO A 114 8.24 8.11 -11.12
C PRO A 114 8.58 8.78 -9.79
N TRP A 115 8.73 7.94 -8.76
CA TRP A 115 9.28 8.35 -7.47
C TRP A 115 10.82 8.43 -7.57
N PRO A 116 11.52 9.16 -6.68
CA PRO A 116 12.98 9.34 -6.77
C PRO A 116 13.83 8.06 -6.70
N GLY A 117 13.23 6.89 -6.41
CA GLY A 117 13.86 5.56 -6.49
C GLY A 117 13.53 4.75 -7.76
N ASP A 118 12.51 5.14 -8.52
CA ASP A 118 12.12 4.54 -9.81
C ASP A 118 12.84 5.23 -10.97
N ALA A 119 14.13 5.58 -10.78
CA ALA A 119 14.97 6.02 -11.89
C ALA A 119 14.80 5.01 -13.02
N VAL A 120 14.38 5.50 -14.20
CA VAL A 120 14.19 4.69 -15.41
C VAL A 120 15.53 4.04 -15.73
N VAL A 121 15.76 2.85 -15.18
CA VAL A 121 16.81 1.96 -15.62
C VAL A 121 16.33 1.45 -16.98
N PRO A 122 17.00 1.77 -18.10
CA PRO A 122 16.64 1.17 -19.38
C PRO A 122 16.71 -0.34 -19.20
N ALA A 123 15.61 -1.01 -19.51
CA ALA A 123 15.35 -2.41 -19.17
C ALA A 123 16.56 -3.30 -19.49
N ARG A 124 17.41 -3.55 -18.48
CA ARG A 124 18.34 -4.67 -18.53
C ARG A 124 17.52 -5.88 -18.15
N ARG A 125 17.12 -6.62 -19.19
CA ARG A 125 16.50 -7.94 -19.22
C ARG A 125 16.68 -8.70 -17.89
N ALA A 126 15.82 -8.43 -16.93
CA ALA A 126 15.70 -9.18 -15.70
C ALA A 126 14.74 -10.34 -16.01
N LEU A 127 15.30 -11.54 -16.00
CA LEU A 127 14.56 -12.78 -16.07
C LEU A 127 13.73 -12.90 -14.79
N GLY A 128 12.42 -13.07 -14.94
CA GLY A 128 11.54 -13.73 -13.96
C GLY A 128 11.29 -12.98 -12.65
N GLY A 129 10.15 -12.29 -12.59
CA GLY A 129 9.56 -11.78 -11.37
C GLY A 129 8.17 -11.25 -11.71
N ASP A 130 7.21 -12.17 -11.84
CA ASP A 130 5.83 -11.84 -12.19
C ASP A 130 5.27 -10.76 -11.24
N GLY A 131 4.76 -9.69 -11.85
CA GLY A 131 4.09 -8.57 -11.18
C GLY A 131 2.72 -8.96 -10.65
N GLY A 132 2.68 -9.90 -9.70
CA GLY A 132 1.48 -10.28 -8.97
C GLY A 132 1.14 -9.22 -7.94
N GLY A 133 0.07 -8.45 -8.18
CA GLY A 133 -0.54 -7.64 -7.13
C GLY A 133 -1.03 -8.53 -5.98
N CYS A 134 -1.20 -7.94 -4.79
CA CYS A 134 -1.81 -8.60 -3.64
C CYS A 134 -3.16 -9.22 -4.09
N GLY A 135 -3.32 -10.54 -3.98
CA GLY A 135 -4.58 -11.22 -4.35
C GLY A 135 -4.59 -12.05 -5.64
N GLN A 136 -3.44 -12.32 -6.28
CA GLN A 136 -3.32 -13.37 -7.30
C GLN A 136 -2.72 -14.67 -6.75
N THR A 137 -3.36 -15.29 -5.75
CA THR A 137 -3.09 -16.68 -5.34
C THR A 137 -4.38 -17.41 -5.02
#